data_AF-A0A2E2ZBP6-F1
#
_entry.id   AF-A0A2E2ZBP6-F1
#
_cell.length_a   1.000
_cell.length_b   1.000
_cell.length_c   1.000
_cell.angle_alpha   90.00
_cell.angle_beta   90.00
_cell.angle_gamma   90.00
#
_symmetry.space_group_name_H-M   'P 1'
#
loop_
_entity.id
_entity.type
_entity.pdbx_description
1 polymer ?
#
loop_
_entity_poly.entity_id
_entity_poly.type
_entity_poly.pdbx_seq_one_letter_code
_entity_poly.pdbx_strand_id
1 'polypeptide(L)'
;MKKKKQHYVDNKKLLVAMTEFKASVESAKLNETPRPRVPPYIGESIMKIAEHLSYRPNFINYTYKEDMICDGIENCLLYIDNFDPEKSKNPFAYFTQIIYYAFIRRIQKEKKQMYVKYKSLENSDVVDEIMQTSDGNPMKNNYLDFIQNNLGDFLSDFEETQRNKKKKRGRKPKVESTGE
;
A
#
# COMPACT_ATOMS: atom_id res chain seq x y z
N MET A 1 -5.29 -37.84 -8.03
CA MET A 1 -4.58 -36.87 -7.14
C MET A 1 -4.59 -35.50 -7.79
N LYS A 2 -5.20 -34.46 -7.19
CA LYS A 2 -5.09 -33.08 -7.70
C LYS A 2 -3.62 -32.66 -7.64
N LYS A 3 -3.00 -32.35 -8.78
CA LYS A 3 -1.66 -31.73 -8.83
C LYS A 3 -1.69 -30.53 -7.87
N LYS A 4 -0.84 -30.56 -6.83
CA LYS A 4 -0.61 -29.38 -6.00
C LYS A 4 -0.18 -28.27 -6.95
N LYS A 5 -0.95 -27.18 -7.02
CA LYS A 5 -0.54 -25.97 -7.73
C LYS A 5 0.81 -25.57 -7.13
N GLN A 6 1.88 -25.74 -7.90
CA GLN A 6 3.18 -25.20 -7.52
C GLN A 6 2.99 -23.70 -7.40
N HIS A 7 3.10 -23.20 -6.18
CA HIS A 7 3.09 -21.79 -5.93
C HIS A 7 4.42 -21.23 -6.49
N TYR A 8 4.39 -20.03 -7.08
CA TYR A 8 5.57 -19.39 -7.68
C TYR A 8 6.69 -19.07 -6.66
N VAL A 9 6.43 -19.32 -5.36
CA VAL A 9 7.38 -19.36 -4.25
C VAL A 9 7.13 -20.62 -3.44
N ASP A 10 8.17 -21.42 -3.20
CA ASP A 10 8.09 -22.60 -2.33
C ASP A 10 8.12 -22.17 -0.86
N ASN A 11 6.94 -22.18 -0.21
CA ASN A 11 6.82 -21.76 1.18
C ASN A 11 7.67 -22.61 2.16
N LYS A 12 7.92 -23.89 1.86
CA LYS A 12 8.76 -24.73 2.74
C LYS A 12 10.20 -24.28 2.68
N LYS A 13 10.73 -24.04 1.47
CA LYS A 13 12.08 -23.51 1.29
C LYS A 13 12.22 -22.11 1.89
N LEU A 14 11.22 -21.26 1.71
CA LEU A 14 11.21 -19.92 2.32
C LEU A 14 11.22 -19.99 3.85
N LEU A 15 10.47 -20.92 4.45
CA LEU A 15 10.47 -21.12 5.91
C LEU A 15 11.84 -21.55 6.44
N VAL A 16 12.51 -22.48 5.76
CA VAL A 16 13.87 -22.93 6.12
C VAL A 16 14.83 -21.74 6.06
N ALA A 17 14.87 -21.02 4.94
CA ALA A 17 15.76 -19.88 4.78
C ALA A 17 15.49 -18.77 5.81
N MET A 18 14.23 -18.48 6.13
CA MET A 18 13.87 -17.49 7.16
C MET A 18 14.31 -17.93 8.57
N THR A 19 14.24 -19.23 8.85
CA THR A 19 14.68 -19.79 10.14
C THR A 19 16.19 -19.70 10.29
N GLU A 20 16.93 -20.08 9.24
CA GLU A 20 18.39 -19.96 9.20
C GLU A 20 18.84 -18.49 9.31
N PHE A 21 18.16 -17.58 8.59
CA PHE A 21 18.45 -16.16 8.68
C PHE A 21 18.22 -15.62 10.09
N LYS A 22 17.10 -15.96 10.72
CA LYS A 22 16.81 -15.54 12.11
C LYS A 22 17.88 -16.04 13.08
N ALA A 23 18.25 -17.32 12.99
CA ALA A 23 19.33 -17.88 13.81
C ALA A 23 20.68 -17.17 13.59
N SER A 24 20.99 -16.80 12.33
CA SER A 24 22.20 -16.03 12.01
C SER A 24 22.19 -14.62 12.61
N VAL A 25 21.03 -13.95 12.64
CA VAL A 25 20.84 -12.64 13.26
C VAL A 25 20.98 -12.72 14.77
N GLU A 26 20.40 -13.74 15.40
CA GLU A 26 20.51 -13.99 16.84
C GLU A 26 21.96 -14.30 17.25
N SER A 27 22.66 -15.13 16.47
CA SER A 27 24.08 -15.41 16.69
C SER A 27 24.95 -14.16 16.54
N ALA A 28 24.68 -13.32 15.53
CA ALA A 28 25.42 -12.07 15.34
C ALA A 28 25.22 -11.10 16.51
N LYS A 29 23.99 -11.02 17.04
CA LYS A 29 23.68 -10.23 18.25
C LYS A 29 24.42 -10.74 19.49
N LEU A 30 24.44 -12.06 19.70
CA LEU A 30 25.13 -12.67 20.84
C LEU A 30 26.66 -12.45 20.79
N ASN A 31 27.23 -12.48 19.58
CA ASN A 31 28.66 -12.31 19.35
C ASN A 31 29.07 -10.84 19.11
N GLU A 32 28.15 -9.88 19.23
CA GLU A 32 28.38 -8.45 18.95
C GLU A 32 29.00 -8.16 17.56
N THR A 33 28.63 -8.97 16.57
CA THR A 33 29.09 -8.84 15.18
C THR A 33 28.06 -8.13 14.30
N PRO A 34 28.46 -7.57 13.13
CA PRO A 34 27.53 -6.91 12.24
C PRO A 34 26.35 -7.79 11.83
N ARG A 35 25.16 -7.19 11.75
CA ARG A 35 23.94 -7.89 11.33
C ARG A 35 24.16 -8.53 9.94
N PRO A 36 23.87 -9.83 9.76
CA PRO A 36 24.02 -10.49 8.48
C PRO A 36 23.09 -9.87 7.44
N ARG A 37 23.55 -9.84 6.19
CA ARG A 37 22.74 -9.39 5.06
C ARG A 37 21.60 -10.38 4.81
N VAL A 38 20.44 -9.87 4.43
CA VAL A 38 19.31 -10.71 4.01
C VAL A 38 19.73 -11.59 2.82
N PRO A 39 19.58 -12.93 2.91
CA PRO A 39 19.93 -13.84 1.83
C PRO A 39 19.22 -13.48 0.51
N PRO A 40 19.90 -13.56 -0.65
CA PRO A 40 19.32 -13.24 -1.95
C PRO A 40 18.01 -14.00 -2.24
N TYR A 41 17.93 -15.27 -1.85
CA TYR A 41 16.74 -16.11 -2.04
C TYR A 41 15.50 -15.57 -1.30
N ILE A 42 15.67 -15.01 -0.10
CA ILE A 42 14.56 -14.40 0.64
C ILE A 42 14.11 -13.12 -0.08
N GLY A 43 15.06 -12.28 -0.50
CA GLY A 43 14.78 -11.06 -1.27
C GLY A 43 14.04 -11.36 -2.57
N GLU A 44 14.51 -12.35 -3.34
CA GLU A 44 13.87 -12.81 -4.58
C GLU A 44 12.45 -13.33 -4.31
N SER A 45 12.25 -14.08 -3.22
CA SER A 45 10.93 -14.58 -2.83
C SER A 45 9.96 -13.45 -2.49
N ILE A 46 10.40 -12.44 -1.71
CA ILE A 46 9.59 -11.26 -1.38
C ILE A 46 9.23 -10.49 -2.66
N MET A 47 10.20 -10.29 -3.56
CA MET A 47 9.98 -9.60 -4.84
C MET A 47 8.93 -10.31 -5.70
N LYS A 48 9.03 -11.64 -5.84
CA LYS A 48 8.02 -12.46 -6.54
C LYS A 48 6.64 -12.38 -5.89
N ILE A 49 6.56 -12.35 -4.56
CA ILE A 49 5.28 -12.19 -3.85
C ILE A 49 4.66 -10.83 -4.17
N ALA A 50 5.44 -9.75 -4.11
CA ALA A 50 4.97 -8.41 -4.38
C ALA A 50 4.51 -8.24 -5.84
N GLU A 51 5.32 -8.70 -6.79
CA GLU A 51 4.99 -8.63 -8.21
C GLU A 51 3.71 -9.41 -8.51
N HIS A 52 3.59 -10.64 -8.03
CA HIS A 52 2.39 -11.44 -8.27
C HIS A 52 1.14 -10.83 -7.62
N LEU A 53 1.26 -10.27 -6.41
CA LEU A 53 0.16 -9.59 -5.74
C LEU A 53 -0.32 -8.37 -6.52
N SER A 54 0.59 -7.67 -7.22
CA SER A 54 0.26 -6.50 -8.03
C SER A 54 -0.69 -6.80 -9.21
N TYR A 55 -0.70 -8.03 -9.71
CA TYR A 55 -1.61 -8.45 -10.79
C TYR A 55 -3.01 -8.83 -10.30
N ARG A 56 -3.30 -8.76 -8.99
CA ARG A 56 -4.66 -9.03 -8.49
C ARG A 56 -5.62 -7.95 -9.00
N PRO A 57 -6.91 -8.28 -9.25
CA PRO A 57 -7.89 -7.30 -9.76
C PRO A 57 -7.98 -6.02 -8.93
N ASN A 58 -7.75 -6.10 -7.62
CA ASN A 58 -7.76 -4.96 -6.72
C ASN A 58 -6.61 -3.97 -6.95
N PHE A 59 -5.54 -4.39 -7.63
CA PHE A 59 -4.27 -3.65 -7.74
C PHE A 59 -3.79 -3.43 -9.18
N ILE A 60 -4.24 -4.27 -10.12
CA ILE A 60 -3.71 -4.32 -11.50
C ILE A 60 -3.88 -3.02 -12.29
N ASN A 61 -4.92 -2.24 -11.99
CA ASN A 61 -5.28 -1.04 -12.76
C ASN A 61 -4.66 0.27 -12.23
N TYR A 62 -3.76 0.21 -11.25
CA TYR A 62 -3.05 1.40 -10.78
C TYR A 62 -1.82 1.70 -11.62
N THR A 63 -1.66 2.95 -12.04
CA THR A 63 -0.53 3.42 -12.85
C THR A 63 0.79 3.44 -12.07
N TYR A 64 0.73 3.52 -10.75
CA TYR A 64 1.86 3.56 -9.81
C TYR A 64 2.16 2.17 -9.22
N LYS A 65 2.05 1.12 -10.03
CA LYS A 65 2.23 -0.27 -9.60
C LYS A 65 3.66 -0.55 -9.09
N GLU A 66 4.67 -0.01 -9.76
CA GLU A 66 6.08 -0.18 -9.37
C GLU A 66 6.37 0.46 -8.01
N ASP A 67 5.83 1.65 -7.79
CA ASP A 67 5.83 2.35 -6.49
C ASP A 67 5.21 1.51 -5.37
N MET A 68 4.09 0.83 -5.65
CA MET A 68 3.45 -0.07 -4.70
C MET A 68 4.37 -1.27 -4.38
N ILE A 69 4.97 -1.89 -5.40
CA ILE A 69 5.89 -3.02 -5.25
C ILE A 69 7.10 -2.62 -4.40
N CYS A 70 7.72 -1.47 -4.69
CA CYS A 70 8.84 -0.92 -3.92
C CYS A 70 8.48 -0.73 -2.45
N ASP A 71 7.36 -0.06 -2.15
CA ASP A 71 6.89 0.12 -0.78
C ASP A 71 6.64 -1.24 -0.09
N GLY A 72 6.07 -2.21 -0.81
CA GLY A 72 5.83 -3.56 -0.30
C GLY A 72 7.10 -4.29 0.09
N ILE A 73 8.13 -4.23 -0.75
CA ILE A 73 9.44 -4.84 -0.49
C ILE A 73 10.13 -4.15 0.70
N GLU A 74 10.16 -2.81 0.71
CA GLU A 74 10.74 -2.03 1.80
C GLU A 74 10.11 -2.39 3.14
N ASN A 75 8.78 -2.44 3.21
CA ASN A 75 8.06 -2.79 4.43
C ASN A 75 8.34 -4.25 4.86
N CYS A 76 8.52 -5.18 3.92
CA CYS A 76 8.94 -6.54 4.27
C CYS A 76 10.33 -6.58 4.89
N LEU A 77 11.27 -5.79 4.37
CA LEU A 77 12.64 -5.73 4.88
C LEU A 77 12.70 -5.05 6.25
N LEU A 78 11.93 -3.99 6.48
CA LEU A 78 11.83 -3.31 7.77
C LEU A 78 11.30 -4.24 8.88
N TYR A 79 10.35 -5.12 8.54
CA TYR A 79 9.70 -6.02 9.48
C TYR A 79 10.15 -7.48 9.33
N ILE A 80 11.27 -7.75 8.66
CA ILE A 80 11.73 -9.12 8.40
C ILE A 80 12.06 -9.88 9.69
N ASP A 81 12.67 -9.18 10.65
CA ASP A 81 13.11 -9.75 11.93
C ASP A 81 11.94 -10.07 12.88
N ASN A 82 10.74 -9.53 12.59
CA ASN A 82 9.53 -9.79 13.38
C ASN A 82 8.88 -11.13 13.04
N PHE A 83 9.30 -11.80 11.96
CA PHE A 83 8.80 -13.14 11.65
C PHE A 83 9.25 -14.14 12.70
N ASP A 84 8.30 -14.92 13.21
CA ASP A 84 8.57 -15.91 14.25
C ASP A 84 8.15 -17.31 13.79
N PRO A 85 9.11 -18.18 13.44
CA PRO A 85 8.83 -19.56 13.03
C PRO A 85 8.04 -20.35 14.07
N GLU A 86 8.14 -20.02 15.36
CA GLU A 86 7.41 -20.73 16.42
C GLU A 86 5.92 -20.36 16.44
N LYS A 87 5.57 -19.13 16.06
CA LYS A 87 4.18 -18.66 16.00
C LYS A 87 3.53 -18.97 14.66
N SER A 88 4.30 -18.97 13.57
CA SER A 88 3.77 -19.21 12.22
C SER A 88 4.78 -19.97 11.36
N LYS A 89 4.32 -21.08 10.77
CA LYS A 89 5.10 -21.85 9.78
C LYS A 89 4.85 -21.39 8.34
N ASN A 90 4.26 -20.20 8.14
CA ASN A 90 3.89 -19.69 6.82
C ASN A 90 4.43 -18.27 6.57
N PRO A 91 5.71 -18.13 6.19
CA PRO A 91 6.29 -16.85 5.82
C PRO A 91 5.65 -16.25 4.57
N PHE A 92 5.14 -17.06 3.62
CA PHE A 92 4.44 -16.54 2.45
C PHE A 92 3.23 -15.69 2.84
N ALA A 93 2.38 -16.19 3.75
CA ALA A 93 1.22 -15.45 4.24
C ALA A 93 1.63 -14.19 5.01
N TYR A 94 2.68 -14.29 5.83
CA TYR A 94 3.25 -13.16 6.57
C TYR A 94 3.64 -12.01 5.64
N PHE A 95 4.46 -12.28 4.63
CA PHE A 95 4.90 -11.26 3.68
C PHE A 95 3.76 -10.76 2.79
N THR A 96 2.88 -11.65 2.33
CA THR A 96 1.69 -11.25 1.55
C THR A 96 0.86 -10.22 2.31
N GLN A 97 0.69 -10.39 3.63
CA GLN A 97 -0.08 -9.47 4.46
C GLN A 97 0.58 -8.09 4.58
N ILE A 98 1.91 -8.06 4.75
CA ILE A 98 2.68 -6.81 4.83
C ILE A 98 2.56 -6.04 3.52
N ILE A 99 2.80 -6.72 2.38
CA ILE A 99 2.74 -6.14 1.04
C ILE A 99 1.33 -5.61 0.77
N TYR A 100 0.28 -6.39 1.08
CA TYR A 100 -1.11 -5.97 0.90
C TYR A 100 -1.42 -4.64 1.59
N TYR A 101 -1.00 -4.48 2.86
CA TYR A 101 -1.22 -3.23 3.58
C TYR A 101 -0.33 -2.09 3.08
N ALA A 102 0.89 -2.38 2.61
CA ALA A 102 1.74 -1.37 1.97
C ALA A 102 1.08 -0.82 0.69
N PHE A 103 0.53 -1.70 -0.15
CA PHE A 103 -0.19 -1.33 -1.37
C PHE A 103 -1.39 -0.42 -1.06
N ILE A 104 -2.20 -0.77 -0.06
CA ILE A 104 -3.32 0.07 0.37
C ILE A 104 -2.84 1.45 0.83
N ARG A 105 -1.73 1.53 1.57
CA ARG A 105 -1.16 2.82 2.01
C ARG A 105 -0.68 3.66 0.82
N ARG A 106 0.01 3.07 -0.15
CA ARG A 106 0.43 3.77 -1.38
C ARG A 106 -0.78 4.32 -2.14
N ILE A 107 -1.81 3.50 -2.38
CA ILE A 107 -3.05 3.96 -3.03
C ILE A 107 -3.70 5.13 -2.28
N GLN A 108 -3.74 5.07 -0.95
CA GLN A 108 -4.30 6.17 -0.15
C GLN A 108 -3.47 7.44 -0.24
N LYS A 109 -2.14 7.33 -0.28
CA LYS A 109 -1.22 8.46 -0.47
C LYS A 109 -1.42 9.11 -1.84
N GLU A 110 -1.49 8.31 -2.90
CA GLU A 110 -1.73 8.78 -4.28
C GLU A 110 -3.10 9.45 -4.41
N LYS A 111 -4.17 8.85 -3.86
CA LYS A 111 -5.49 9.49 -3.82
C LYS A 111 -5.47 10.83 -3.10
N LYS A 112 -4.73 10.94 -1.99
CA LYS A 112 -4.59 12.21 -1.26
C LYS A 112 -3.83 13.25 -2.08
N GLN A 113 -2.75 12.86 -2.77
CA GLN A 113 -2.00 13.76 -3.64
C GLN A 113 -2.85 14.26 -4.81
N MET A 114 -3.62 13.35 -5.43
CA MET A 114 -4.56 13.67 -6.49
C MET A 114 -5.63 14.66 -6.01
N TYR A 115 -6.21 14.42 -4.83
CA TYR A 115 -7.13 15.36 -4.19
C TYR A 115 -6.52 16.76 -3.99
N VAL A 116 -5.30 16.86 -3.45
CA VAL A 116 -4.63 18.16 -3.25
C VAL A 116 -4.43 18.88 -4.58
N LYS A 117 -3.99 18.18 -5.62
CA LYS A 117 -3.80 18.73 -6.96
C LYS A 117 -5.11 19.29 -7.53
N TYR A 118 -6.20 18.55 -7.36
CA TYR A 118 -7.51 18.94 -7.88
C TYR A 118 -8.14 20.10 -7.12
N LYS A 119 -8.06 20.08 -5.77
CA LYS A 119 -8.54 21.19 -4.96
C LYS A 119 -7.76 22.49 -5.24
N SER A 120 -6.46 22.36 -5.51
CA SER A 120 -5.64 23.52 -5.93
C SER A 120 -6.05 24.09 -7.29
N LEU A 121 -6.55 23.25 -8.21
CA LEU A 121 -7.04 23.70 -9.51
C LEU A 121 -8.40 24.39 -9.39
N GLU A 122 -9.31 23.84 -8.59
CA GLU A 122 -10.62 24.45 -8.29
C GLU A 122 -10.48 25.84 -7.67
N ASN A 123 -9.46 26.03 -6.81
CA ASN A 123 -9.20 27.30 -6.14
C ASN A 123 -8.34 28.27 -6.98
N SER A 124 -8.00 27.94 -8.22
CA SER A 124 -7.14 28.78 -9.05
C SER A 124 -7.97 29.71 -9.93
N ASP A 125 -7.71 31.01 -9.83
CA ASP A 125 -8.29 32.07 -10.69
C ASP A 125 -8.09 31.81 -12.20
N VAL A 126 -7.13 30.93 -12.55
CA VAL A 126 -6.87 30.46 -13.92
C VAL A 126 -8.07 29.71 -14.51
N VAL A 127 -8.87 29.02 -13.70
CA VAL A 127 -10.11 28.40 -14.18
C VAL A 127 -11.09 29.49 -14.59
N ASP A 128 -11.30 30.50 -13.73
CA ASP A 128 -12.19 31.62 -14.00
C ASP A 128 -11.74 32.48 -15.21
N GLU A 129 -10.43 32.63 -15.42
CA GLU A 129 -9.86 33.32 -16.58
C GLU A 129 -10.00 32.52 -17.88
N ILE A 130 -9.86 31.19 -17.84
CA ILE A 130 -10.16 30.30 -18.98
C ILE A 130 -11.67 30.21 -19.26
N MET A 131 -12.51 30.41 -18.24
CA MET A 131 -13.97 30.40 -18.37
C MET A 131 -14.51 31.65 -19.08
N GLN A 132 -13.77 32.75 -19.08
CA GLN A 132 -14.19 34.01 -19.69
C GLN A 132 -13.65 34.11 -21.12
N THR A 133 -14.55 34.13 -22.10
CA THR A 133 -14.20 34.65 -23.43
C THR A 133 -14.00 36.16 -23.34
N SER A 134 -13.33 36.76 -24.34
CA SER A 134 -13.17 38.22 -24.48
C SER A 134 -14.49 39.00 -24.36
N ASP A 135 -15.61 38.32 -24.62
CA ASP A 135 -16.97 38.87 -24.63
C ASP A 135 -17.79 38.51 -23.36
N GLY A 136 -17.16 37.91 -22.34
CA GLY A 136 -17.79 37.55 -21.07
C GLY A 136 -18.72 36.33 -21.14
N ASN A 137 -18.82 35.65 -22.28
CA ASN A 137 -19.61 34.43 -22.43
C ASN A 137 -18.81 33.20 -21.95
N PRO A 138 -19.45 32.25 -21.24
CA PRO A 138 -18.78 31.03 -20.78
C PRO A 138 -18.37 30.17 -21.97
N MET A 139 -17.06 29.90 -22.10
CA MET A 139 -16.59 29.01 -23.16
C MET A 139 -16.98 27.56 -22.82
N LYS A 140 -17.94 26.99 -23.56
CA LYS A 140 -18.39 25.61 -23.35
C LYS A 140 -17.34 24.63 -23.90
N ASN A 141 -16.34 24.35 -23.08
CA ASN A 141 -15.19 23.54 -23.46
C ASN A 141 -15.45 22.08 -23.07
N ASN A 142 -15.46 21.15 -24.04
CA ASN A 142 -15.71 19.72 -23.78
C ASN A 142 -14.72 19.11 -22.75
N TYR A 143 -13.53 19.71 -22.66
CA TYR A 143 -12.51 19.38 -21.66
C TYR A 143 -12.92 19.78 -20.22
N LEU A 144 -13.64 20.89 -20.07
CA LEU A 144 -14.15 21.37 -18.78
C LEU A 144 -15.33 20.52 -18.28
N ASP A 145 -16.25 20.11 -19.15
CA ASP A 145 -17.33 19.18 -18.77
C ASP A 145 -16.75 17.82 -18.34
N PHE A 146 -15.71 17.34 -19.03
CA PHE A 146 -14.99 16.13 -18.62
C PHE A 146 -14.31 16.29 -17.25
N ILE A 147 -13.69 17.45 -17.03
CA ILE A 147 -13.08 17.81 -15.76
C ILE A 147 -14.14 17.84 -14.66
N GLN A 148 -15.17 18.68 -14.77
CA GLN A 148 -16.16 18.86 -13.71
C GLN A 148 -16.89 17.57 -13.34
N ASN A 149 -17.30 16.76 -14.32
CA ASN A 149 -18.05 15.54 -14.02
C ASN A 149 -17.15 14.45 -13.39
N ASN A 150 -15.97 14.18 -13.94
CA ASN A 150 -15.10 13.12 -13.38
C ASN A 150 -14.35 13.57 -12.11
N LEU A 151 -14.04 14.87 -11.97
CA LEU A 151 -13.39 15.42 -10.78
C LEU A 151 -14.36 15.62 -9.63
N GLY A 152 -15.58 16.09 -9.91
CA GLY A 152 -16.61 16.31 -8.91
C GLY A 152 -16.89 15.03 -8.13
N ASP A 153 -17.15 13.93 -8.84
CA ASP A 153 -17.42 12.62 -8.25
C ASP A 153 -16.25 12.11 -7.40
N PHE A 154 -15.01 12.24 -7.90
CA PHE A 154 -13.82 11.83 -7.14
C PHE A 154 -13.64 12.67 -5.86
N LEU A 155 -13.82 13.99 -5.94
CA LEU A 155 -13.68 14.89 -4.79
C LEU A 155 -14.74 14.59 -3.73
N SER A 156 -16.02 14.44 -4.13
CA SER A 156 -17.11 14.10 -3.21
C SER A 156 -16.88 12.75 -2.55
N ASP A 157 -16.51 11.72 -3.32
CA ASP A 157 -16.23 10.37 -2.82
C ASP A 157 -15.07 10.37 -1.83
N PHE A 158 -13.99 11.11 -2.15
CA PHE A 158 -12.83 11.22 -1.30
C PHE A 158 -13.19 11.92 0.02
N GLU A 159 -13.89 13.05 -0.03
CA GLU A 159 -14.35 13.77 1.15
C GLU A 159 -15.29 12.95 2.02
N GLU A 160 -16.28 12.27 1.42
CA GLU A 160 -17.21 11.42 2.16
C GLU A 160 -16.45 10.28 2.85
N THR A 161 -15.51 9.65 2.14
CA THR A 161 -14.64 8.61 2.72
C THR A 161 -13.87 9.14 3.93
N GLN A 162 -13.34 10.39 3.89
CA GLN A 162 -12.67 11.00 5.04
C GLN A 162 -13.64 11.30 6.19
N ARG A 163 -14.83 11.85 5.90
CA ARG A 163 -15.88 12.12 6.90
C ARG A 163 -16.30 10.83 7.61
N ASN A 164 -16.51 9.75 6.87
CA ASN A 164 -16.88 8.44 7.39
C ASN A 164 -15.76 7.83 8.25
N LYS A 165 -14.49 7.99 7.85
CA LYS A 165 -13.35 7.60 8.70
C LYS A 165 -13.31 8.39 10.02
N LYS A 166 -13.58 9.70 10.00
CA LYS A 166 -13.63 10.54 11.22
C LYS A 166 -14.77 10.11 12.15
N LYS A 167 -15.97 9.87 11.62
CA LYS A 167 -17.13 9.36 12.38
C LYS A 167 -16.83 8.02 13.05
N LYS A 168 -16.19 7.08 12.33
CA LYS A 168 -15.79 5.78 12.89
C LYS A 168 -14.75 5.90 14.01
N ARG A 169 -13.81 6.86 13.93
CA ARG A 169 -12.81 7.11 14.99
C ARG A 169 -13.44 7.74 16.24
N GLY A 170 -14.43 8.61 16.09
CA GLY A 170 -15.14 9.23 17.22
C GLY A 170 -16.14 8.31 17.95
N ARG A 171 -16.50 7.16 17.35
CA ARG A 171 -17.46 6.19 17.92
C ARG A 171 -16.83 5.05 18.73
N LYS A 172 -15.49 4.98 18.89
CA LYS A 172 -14.88 3.95 19.74
C LYS A 172 -15.27 4.22 21.21
N PRO A 173 -15.93 3.29 21.91
CA PRO A 173 -16.24 3.48 23.32
C PRO A 173 -14.95 3.61 24.12
N LYS A 174 -14.92 4.52 25.09
CA LYS A 174 -13.92 4.51 26.17
C LYS A 174 -14.00 3.11 26.79
N VAL A 175 -12.94 2.33 26.69
CA VAL A 175 -12.80 1.13 27.51
C VAL A 175 -12.62 1.66 28.93
N GLU A 176 -13.67 1.60 29.73
CA GLU A 176 -13.58 1.79 31.18
C GLU A 176 -12.65 0.71 31.71
N SER A 177 -11.47 1.12 32.16
CA SER A 177 -10.61 0.29 33.00
C SER A 177 -11.24 0.22 34.39
N THR A 178 -12.20 -0.68 34.58
CA THR A 178 -12.48 -1.22 35.91
C THR A 178 -11.46 -2.31 36.17
N GLY A 179 -10.45 -1.97 36.96
CA GLY A 179 -9.50 -2.90 37.54
C GLY A 179 -9.29 -2.49 38.98
N GLU A 180 -10.00 -3.18 39.87
CA GLU A 180 -9.71 -3.29 41.30
C GLU A 180 -8.31 -3.87 41.54
#